data_AF-A0A151QN96-F1
#
_entry.id   AF-A0A151QN96-F1
#
_cell.length_a   1.000
_cell.length_b   1.000
_cell.length_c   1.000
_cell.angle_alpha   90.00
_cell.angle_beta   90.00
_cell.angle_gamma   90.00
#
_symmetry.space_group_name_H-M   'P 1'
#
loop_
_entity.id
_entity.type
_entity.pdbx_description
1 polymer ?
#
loop_
_entity_poly.entity_id
_entity_poly.type
_entity_poly.pdbx_seq_one_letter_code
_entity_poly.pdbx_strand_id
1 'polypeptide(L)' 'METTPVRVENRTVKQLRGKEIPLVKVILGGATPESASWELEEKIKVSYPSLFASGEFWGRNF' A
#
# COMPACT_ATOMS: atom_id res chain seq x y z
N MET A 1 12.82 6.22 -14.28
CA MET A 1 12.57 7.00 -13.04
C MET A 1 12.01 6.03 -12.02
N GLU A 2 12.79 5.68 -11.02
CA GLU A 2 12.37 4.79 -9.93
C GLU A 2 11.60 5.62 -8.91
N THR A 3 10.27 5.56 -8.99
CA THR A 3 9.39 6.32 -8.09
C THR A 3 9.38 5.64 -6.72
N THR A 4 10.05 6.25 -5.74
CA THR A 4 10.07 5.70 -4.38
C THR A 4 8.72 5.94 -3.72
N PRO A 5 8.03 4.90 -3.22
CA PRO A 5 6.79 5.09 -2.48
C PRO A 5 7.05 5.79 -1.15
N VAL A 6 6.27 6.83 -0.87
CA VAL A 6 6.40 7.68 0.33
C VAL A 6 5.56 7.14 1.46
N ARG A 7 4.31 6.76 1.17
CA ARG A 7 3.37 6.26 2.18
C ARG A 7 2.19 5.52 1.56
N VAL A 8 1.56 4.67 2.36
CA VAL A 8 0.23 4.14 2.08
C VAL A 8 -0.80 5.20 2.48
N GLU A 9 -1.71 5.54 1.57
CA GLU A 9 -2.79 6.51 1.82
C GLU A 9 -4.12 5.81 2.13
N ASN A 10 -4.38 4.65 1.54
CA ASN A 10 -5.63 3.95 1.75
C ASN A 10 -5.46 2.43 1.61
N ARG A 11 -6.42 1.67 2.13
CA ARG A 11 -6.51 0.22 1.99
C ARG A 11 -7.94 -0.17 1.65
N THR A 12 -8.09 -1.01 0.64
CA THR A 12 -9.37 -1.62 0.28
C THR A 12 -9.20 -3.10 0.04
N VAL A 13 -10.23 -3.91 0.34
CA VAL A 13 -10.23 -5.34 0.04
C VAL A 13 -11.27 -5.57 -1.06
N LYS A 14 -10.84 -6.14 -2.19
CA LYS A 14 -11.73 -6.49 -3.29
C LYS A 14 -11.93 -7.99 -3.34
N GLN A 15 -13.15 -8.44 -3.58
CA GLN A 15 -13.43 -9.84 -3.87
C GLN A 15 -13.35 -10.10 -5.38
N LEU A 16 -12.44 -10.98 -5.78
CA LEU A 16 -12.27 -11.41 -7.16
C LEU A 16 -12.31 -12.93 -7.21
N ARG A 17 -13.33 -13.47 -7.90
CA ARG A 17 -13.54 -14.93 -8.06
C ARG A 17 -13.63 -15.68 -6.73
N GLY A 18 -14.27 -15.09 -5.73
CA GLY A 18 -14.40 -15.66 -4.39
C GLY A 18 -13.13 -15.58 -3.53
N LYS A 19 -12.08 -14.88 -4.00
CA LYS A 19 -10.88 -14.59 -3.21
C LYS A 19 -10.86 -13.14 -2.77
N GLU A 20 -10.53 -12.90 -1.52
CA GLU A 20 -10.27 -11.57 -0.98
C GLU A 20 -8.87 -11.12 -1.38
N ILE A 21 -8.78 -9.97 -2.05
CA ILE A 21 -7.54 -9.38 -2.53
C ILE A 21 -7.37 -8.01 -1.86
N PRO A 22 -6.48 -7.89 -0.86
CA PRO A 22 -6.17 -6.61 -0.24
C PRO A 22 -5.29 -5.75 -1.16
N LEU A 23 -5.76 -4.53 -1.40
CA LEU A 23 -5.12 -3.51 -2.20
C LEU A 23 -4.83 -2.30 -1.33
N VAL A 24 -3.67 -1.69 -1.53
CA VAL A 24 -3.26 -0.46 -0.85
C VAL A 24 -3.02 0.63 -1.89
N LYS A 25 -3.53 1.82 -1.59
CA LYS A 25 -3.26 3.04 -2.36
C LYS A 25 -1.94 3.59 -1.85
N VAL A 26 -0.90 3.60 -2.69
CA VAL A 26 0.44 4.06 -2.34
C VAL A 26 0.76 5.37 -3.06
N ILE A 27 1.21 6.37 -2.31
CA ILE A 27 1.64 7.66 -2.81
C ILE A 27 3.12 7.57 -3.15
N LEU A 28 3.48 7.95 -4.37
CA LEU A 28 4.84 7.95 -4.87
C LEU A 28 5.49 9.34 -4.68
N GLY A 29 6.79 9.36 -4.41
CA GLY A 29 7.54 10.59 -4.17
C GLY A 29 7.60 11.43 -5.43
N GLY A 30 7.04 12.63 -5.36
CA GLY A 30 6.92 13.53 -6.51
C GLY A 30 5.66 13.31 -7.36
N ALA A 31 4.80 12.35 -7.01
CA ALA A 31 3.48 12.19 -7.62
C ALA A 31 2.43 12.98 -6.82
N THR A 32 1.47 13.58 -7.52
CA THR A 32 0.30 14.18 -6.85
C THR A 32 -0.50 13.09 -6.13
N PRO A 33 -1.25 13.41 -5.06
CA PRO A 33 -2.14 12.44 -4.39
C PRO A 33 -3.21 11.84 -5.33
N GLU A 34 -3.46 12.50 -6.46
CA GLU A 34 -4.29 12.00 -7.56
C GLU A 34 -3.60 10.90 -8.38
N SER A 35 -2.27 10.91 -8.44
CA SER A 35 -1.41 9.95 -9.17
C SER A 35 -0.99 8.75 -8.31
N ALA A 36 -1.71 8.46 -7.23
CA ALA A 36 -1.43 7.31 -6.39
C ALA A 36 -1.75 6.00 -7.13
N SER A 37 -0.91 4.98 -6.96
CA SER A 37 -1.16 3.67 -7.55
C SER A 37 -1.90 2.76 -6.56
N TRP A 38 -2.80 1.92 -7.08
CA TRP A 38 -3.38 0.81 -6.33
C TRP A 38 -2.54 -0.43 -6.55
N GLU A 39 -1.83 -0.86 -5.51
CA GLU A 39 -0.95 -2.03 -5.57
C GLU A 39 -1.42 -3.09 -4.58
N LEU A 40 -1.07 -4.35 -4.85
CA LEU A 40 -1.35 -5.45 -3.92
C LEU A 40 -0.63 -5.21 -2.60
N GLU A 41 -1.36 -5.34 -1.49
CA GLU A 41 -0.80 -5.16 -0.16
C GLU A 41 0.39 -6.09 0.09
N GLU A 42 0.27 -7.35 -0.33
CA GLU A 42 1.33 -8.35 -0.21
C GLU A 42 2.60 -7.91 -0.96
N LYS A 43 2.44 -7.38 -2.18
CA LYS A 43 3.54 -6.89 -2.99
C LYS A 43 4.24 -5.70 -2.32
N ILE A 44 3.50 -4.73 -1.81
CA ILE A 44 4.10 -3.56 -1.14
C ILE A 44 4.70 -3.95 0.22
N LYS A 45 4.12 -4.91 0.93
CA LYS A 45 4.72 -5.47 2.15
C LYS A 45 6.07 -6.15 1.87
N VAL A 46 6.20 -6.85 0.75
CA VAL A 46 7.45 -7.51 0.36
C VAL A 46 8.46 -6.51 -0.21
N SER A 47 8.04 -5.61 -1.10
CA SER A 47 8.92 -4.64 -1.76
C SER A 47 9.29 -3.45 -0.88
N TYR A 48 8.40 -3.01 -0.01
CA TYR A 48 8.54 -1.81 0.83
C TYR A 48 8.02 -2.06 2.25
N PRO A 49 8.60 -3.02 2.99
CA PRO A 49 8.16 -3.35 4.34
C PRO A 49 8.24 -2.16 5.31
N SER A 50 9.14 -1.21 5.05
CA SER A 50 9.30 0.02 5.83
C SER A 50 8.04 0.90 5.86
N LEU A 51 7.22 0.88 4.79
CA LEU A 51 5.95 1.61 4.74
C LEU A 51 4.88 1.03 5.65
N PHE A 52 5.04 -0.24 6.04
CA PHE A 52 4.16 -0.94 6.97
C PHE A 52 4.75 -1.02 8.38
N ALA A 53 6.05 -0.76 8.54
CA ALA A 53 6.75 -0.79 9.83
C ALA A 53 6.46 0.46 10.69
N SER A 54 6.15 1.60 10.07
CA SER A 54 5.61 2.77 10.77
C SER A 54 4.16 2.48 11.18
N GLY A 55 3.97 1.99 12.40
CA GLY A 55 2.72 1.43 12.95
C GLY A 55 1.51 2.39 13.08
N GLU A 56 1.36 3.36 12.18
CA GLU A 56 0.22 4.29 12.15
C GLU A 56 -1.01 3.71 11.45
N PHE A 57 -0.86 2.79 10.49
CA PHE A 57 -2.01 2.20 9.76
C PHE A 57 -2.48 0.85 10.29
N TRP A 58 -1.65 0.17 11.06
CA TRP A 58 -1.87 -1.22 11.45
C TRP A 58 -1.60 -1.35 12.93
N GLY A 59 -2.64 -1.08 13.72
CA GLY A 59 -2.63 -1.27 15.17
C GLY A 59 -1.92 -2.57 15.51
N ARG A 60 -0.87 -2.44 16.32
CA ARG A 60 -0.09 -3.51 16.92
C ARG A 60 -0.98 -4.70 17.32
N ASN A 61 -0.68 -5.85 16.73
CA ASN A 61 -0.65 -7.11 17.47
C ASN A 61 0.44 -7.96 16.82
N PHE A 62 1.60 -7.94 17.47
CA PHE A 62 2.69 -8.89 17.23
C PHE A 62 2.38 -10.15 18.03
#